data_AF-A0A3D9CBE0-F1
#
_entry.id   AF-A0A3D9CBE0-F1
#
_cell.length_a   1.000
_cell.length_b   1.000
_cell.length_c   1.000
_cell.angle_alpha   90.00
_cell.angle_beta   90.00
_cell.angle_gamma   90.00
#
_symmetry.space_group_name_H-M   'P 1'
#
loop_
_entity.id
_entity.type
_entity.pdbx_description
1 polymer ?
#
loop_
_entity_poly.entity_id
_entity_poly.type
_entity_poly.pdbx_seq_one_letter_code
_entity_poly.pdbx_strand_id
1 'polypeptide(L)'
;MKKILFIILISFSFIGYAQVPNLDLRNEIKGSVSDLPQRLNQNEICLIYEINGGWSAYDFIYYYFIKKNGELNIYQEERPHTYVKNDQLKRTVKKIEPAPALKDKIITLINSELLSELLKYKQEDFRIRIPELKDSPPMCRISDQNEFKLTLIQNDRQSSYHYYAPRYYYENCSDKRINKPALKKFIDVLDAFR
;
A
#
# COMPACT_ATOMS: atom_id res chain seq x y z
N MET A 1 -49.24 -12.92 -6.83
CA MET A 1 -47.92 -13.57 -6.80
C MET A 1 -46.83 -12.81 -7.57
N LYS A 2 -47.07 -12.23 -8.76
CA LYS A 2 -46.05 -11.47 -9.53
C LYS A 2 -45.47 -10.23 -8.81
N LYS A 3 -46.24 -9.56 -7.94
CA LYS A 3 -45.79 -8.35 -7.21
C LYS A 3 -44.84 -8.66 -6.04
N ILE A 4 -44.90 -9.86 -5.45
CA ILE A 4 -44.04 -10.27 -4.33
C ILE A 4 -42.64 -10.63 -4.81
N LEU A 5 -42.52 -11.26 -5.99
CA LEU A 5 -41.23 -11.55 -6.62
C LEU A 5 -40.44 -10.27 -6.95
N PHE A 6 -41.13 -9.19 -7.35
CA PHE A 6 -40.49 -7.92 -7.69
C PHE A 6 -39.86 -7.23 -6.46
N ILE A 7 -40.49 -7.37 -5.29
CA ILE A 7 -39.97 -6.83 -4.01
C ILE A 7 -38.74 -7.62 -3.56
N ILE A 8 -38.73 -8.95 -3.71
CA ILE A 8 -37.57 -9.79 -3.36
C ILE A 8 -36.38 -9.51 -4.30
N LEU A 9 -36.62 -9.29 -5.60
CA LEU A 9 -35.56 -8.96 -6.55
C LEU A 9 -34.95 -7.57 -6.28
N ILE A 10 -35.76 -6.57 -5.94
CA ILE A 10 -35.27 -5.22 -5.59
C ILE A 10 -34.50 -5.25 -4.26
N SER A 11 -34.87 -6.12 -3.32
CA SER A 11 -34.18 -6.27 -2.03
C SER A 11 -32.77 -6.84 -2.18
N PHE A 12 -32.54 -7.72 -3.16
CA PHE A 12 -31.20 -8.24 -3.46
C PHE A 12 -30.26 -7.19 -4.09
N SER A 13 -30.82 -6.18 -4.76
CA SER A 13 -30.04 -5.09 -5.38
C SER A 13 -29.44 -4.10 -4.37
N PHE A 14 -29.85 -4.14 -3.10
CA PHE A 14 -29.36 -3.23 -2.04
C PHE A 14 -28.30 -3.86 -1.11
N ILE A 15 -27.94 -5.14 -1.29
CA ILE A 15 -26.96 -5.83 -0.41
C ILE A 15 -25.51 -5.69 -0.92
N GLY A 16 -25.29 -4.98 -2.03
CA GLY A 16 -23.96 -4.75 -2.59
C GLY A 16 -23.10 -3.70 -1.87
N TYR A 17 -23.16 -3.57 -0.54
CA TYR A 17 -22.04 -2.93 0.16
C TYR A 17 -20.93 -3.96 0.23
N ALA A 18 -19.91 -3.80 -0.63
CA ALA A 18 -18.68 -4.59 -0.54
C ALA A 18 -18.15 -4.47 0.89
N GLN A 19 -18.33 -5.54 1.68
CA GLN A 19 -17.80 -5.59 3.03
C GLN A 19 -16.28 -5.50 2.95
N VAL A 20 -15.69 -4.68 3.81
CA VAL A 20 -14.23 -4.59 3.91
C VAL A 20 -13.69 -5.98 4.29
N PRO A 21 -12.77 -6.55 3.51
CA PRO A 21 -12.31 -7.92 3.74
C PRO A 21 -11.37 -7.99 4.94
N ASN A 22 -11.24 -9.18 5.51
CA ASN A 22 -10.16 -9.47 6.45
C ASN A 22 -8.91 -9.86 5.65
N LEU A 23 -7.86 -9.05 5.76
CA LEU A 23 -6.58 -9.25 5.09
C LEU A 23 -5.72 -10.28 5.85
N ASP A 24 -5.08 -11.19 5.12
CA ASP A 24 -4.06 -12.10 5.67
C ASP A 24 -2.71 -11.35 5.83
N LEU A 25 -2.63 -10.51 6.86
CA LEU A 25 -1.44 -9.73 7.18
C LEU A 25 -0.44 -10.56 7.98
N ARG A 26 0.85 -10.48 7.68
CA ARG A 26 1.83 -11.46 8.16
C ARG A 26 2.37 -11.17 9.55
N ASN A 27 2.65 -9.91 9.86
CA ASN A 27 3.39 -9.53 11.06
C ASN A 27 2.47 -8.93 12.11
N GLU A 28 2.76 -9.17 13.39
CA GLU A 28 2.18 -8.38 14.48
C GLU A 28 2.81 -6.99 14.50
N ILE A 29 2.02 -5.99 14.90
CA ILE A 29 2.53 -4.66 15.16
C ILE A 29 3.21 -4.68 16.52
N LYS A 30 4.52 -4.47 16.56
CA LYS A 30 5.25 -4.32 17.82
C LYS A 30 5.08 -2.89 18.33
N GLY A 31 4.23 -2.70 19.33
CA GLY A 31 3.91 -1.40 19.94
C GLY A 31 2.59 -0.80 19.41
N SER A 32 2.29 0.44 19.78
CA SER A 32 1.14 1.17 19.23
C SER A 32 1.45 1.65 17.82
N VAL A 33 0.45 1.68 16.92
CA VAL A 33 0.52 2.43 15.65
C VAL A 33 0.43 3.94 15.94
N SER A 34 1.35 4.46 16.77
CA SER A 34 1.22 5.75 17.46
C SER A 34 1.28 6.98 16.56
N ASP A 35 1.69 6.83 15.30
CA ASP A 35 1.91 7.97 14.40
C ASP A 35 0.89 8.07 13.26
N LEU A 36 -0.21 7.31 13.32
CA LEU A 36 -1.30 7.45 12.34
C LEU A 36 -2.07 8.76 12.56
N PRO A 37 -2.46 9.46 11.48
CA PRO A 37 -3.21 10.72 11.59
C PRO A 37 -4.67 10.52 12.03
N GLN A 38 -5.12 9.26 12.10
CA GLN A 38 -6.45 8.89 12.58
C GLN A 38 -6.35 7.54 13.30
N ARG A 39 -7.14 7.36 14.37
CA ARG A 39 -7.30 6.05 15.02
C ARG A 39 -7.87 5.03 14.02
N LEU A 40 -7.30 3.84 14.04
CA LEU A 40 -7.80 2.68 13.30
C LEU A 40 -8.65 1.81 14.24
N ASN A 41 -9.93 1.63 13.93
CA ASN A 41 -10.77 0.73 14.72
C ASN A 41 -10.64 -0.72 14.23
N GLN A 42 -11.11 -1.67 15.04
CA GLN A 42 -11.15 -3.09 14.66
C GLN A 42 -11.83 -3.29 13.31
N ASN A 43 -11.32 -4.20 12.48
CA ASN A 43 -11.70 -4.53 11.09
C ASN A 43 -11.68 -3.37 10.09
N GLU A 44 -11.24 -2.17 10.48
CA GLU A 44 -10.89 -1.12 9.51
C GLU A 44 -9.50 -1.42 8.92
N ILE A 45 -9.28 -1.02 7.67
CA ILE A 45 -7.98 -1.14 7.01
C ILE A 45 -7.33 0.24 6.95
N CYS A 46 -6.07 0.33 7.34
CA CYS A 46 -5.22 1.45 6.96
C CYS A 46 -4.24 0.98 5.89
N LEU A 47 -4.24 1.67 4.76
CA LEU A 47 -3.23 1.52 3.72
C LEU A 47 -2.35 2.76 3.71
N ILE A 48 -1.04 2.56 3.83
CA ILE A 48 -0.03 3.61 3.84
C ILE A 48 0.81 3.46 2.59
N TYR A 49 0.78 4.47 1.73
CA TYR A 49 1.59 4.54 0.53
C TYR A 49 2.60 5.69 0.67
N GLU A 50 3.88 5.33 0.71
CA GLU A 50 5.00 6.24 0.94
C GLU A 50 5.86 6.27 -0.32
N ILE A 51 6.17 7.50 -0.76
CA ILE A 51 7.03 7.79 -1.90
C ILE A 51 8.16 8.66 -1.38
N ASN A 52 9.41 8.23 -1.57
CA ASN A 52 10.51 9.14 -1.27
C ASN A 52 10.48 10.32 -2.26
N GLY A 53 10.79 11.51 -1.76
CA GLY A 53 10.77 12.72 -2.59
C GLY A 53 11.89 12.81 -3.62
N GLY A 54 12.84 11.88 -3.62
CA GLY A 54 14.09 11.98 -4.35
C GLY A 54 14.80 13.30 -4.02
N TRP A 55 14.81 14.22 -4.97
CA TRP A 55 15.41 15.56 -4.86
C TRP A 55 14.54 16.58 -4.10
N SER A 56 13.28 16.25 -3.80
CA SER A 56 12.45 17.05 -2.89
C SER A 56 13.01 17.01 -1.47
N ALA A 57 12.77 18.05 -0.67
CA ALA A 57 13.13 18.08 0.74
C ALA A 57 12.22 17.22 1.64
N TYR A 58 11.19 16.59 1.06
CA TYR A 58 10.13 15.87 1.75
C TYR A 58 9.89 14.49 1.16
N ASP A 59 9.59 13.51 2.01
CA ASP A 59 8.84 12.32 1.65
C ASP A 59 7.34 12.63 1.60
N PHE A 60 6.64 11.93 0.71
CA PHE A 60 5.18 12.05 0.56
C PHE A 60 4.52 10.76 1.02
N ILE A 61 3.65 10.86 2.02
CA ILE A 61 2.97 9.71 2.61
C ILE A 61 1.46 9.91 2.49
N TYR A 62 0.78 8.94 1.91
CA TYR A 62 -0.66 8.90 1.78
C TYR A 62 -1.23 7.82 2.68
N TYR A 63 -2.18 8.21 3.53
CA TYR A 63 -2.91 7.30 4.41
C TYR A 63 -4.33 7.16 3.91
N TYR A 64 -4.74 5.94 3.61
CA TYR A 64 -6.09 5.58 3.21
C TYR A 64 -6.73 4.76 4.33
N PHE A 65 -7.69 5.35 5.05
CA PHE A 65 -8.45 4.67 6.09
C PHE A 65 -9.76 4.20 5.50
N ILE A 66 -9.88 2.89 5.31
CA ILE A 66 -11.10 2.24 4.84
C ILE A 66 -11.91 1.75 6.05
N LYS A 67 -13.04 2.41 6.27
CA LYS A 67 -14.00 2.11 7.33
C LYS A 67 -14.82 0.87 6.97
N LYS A 68 -15.37 0.18 7.98
CA LYS A 68 -16.18 -1.05 7.78
C LYS A 68 -17.36 -0.88 6.81
N ASN A 69 -17.92 0.33 6.73
CA ASN A 69 -19.02 0.70 5.83
C ASN A 69 -18.56 1.07 4.40
N GLY A 70 -17.26 0.96 4.10
CA GLY A 70 -16.67 1.37 2.82
C GLY A 70 -16.40 2.87 2.68
N GLU A 71 -16.58 3.66 3.75
CA GLU A 71 -16.14 5.05 3.77
C GLU A 71 -14.61 5.13 3.73
N LEU A 72 -14.10 6.12 2.99
CA LEU A 72 -12.66 6.31 2.77
C LEU A 72 -12.27 7.70 3.29
N ASN A 73 -11.40 7.74 4.30
CA ASN A 73 -10.71 8.97 4.70
C ASN A 73 -9.27 8.96 4.18
N ILE A 74 -8.86 10.03 3.50
CA ILE A 74 -7.50 10.17 2.98
C ILE A 74 -6.77 11.27 3.74
N TYR A 75 -5.51 11.01 4.09
CA TYR A 75 -4.60 12.02 4.58
C TYR A 75 -3.33 12.02 3.74
N GLN A 76 -2.78 13.19 3.46
CA GLN A 76 -1.45 13.36 2.89
C GLN A 76 -0.54 13.99 3.93
N GLU A 77 0.62 13.40 4.11
CA GLU A 77 1.70 13.92 4.92
C GLU A 77 2.90 14.28 4.04
N GLU A 78 3.47 15.43 4.32
CA GLU A 78 4.79 15.83 3.83
C GLU A 78 5.74 15.77 5.02
N ARG A 79 6.73 14.87 4.94
CA ARG A 79 7.68 14.63 6.03
C ARG A 79 9.07 15.07 5.59
N PRO A 80 9.66 16.13 6.18
CA PRO A 80 11.01 16.56 5.82
C PRO A 80 12.00 15.41 5.97
N HIS A 81 12.94 15.32 5.04
CA HIS A 81 14.04 14.38 5.17
C HIS A 81 14.90 14.72 6.38
N THR A 82 15.26 13.71 7.17
CA THR A 82 16.05 13.89 8.39
C THR A 82 17.44 14.45 8.13
N TYR A 83 17.97 14.33 6.90
CA TYR A 83 19.27 14.87 6.50
C TYR A 83 19.20 16.33 6.00
N VAL A 84 18.00 16.88 5.75
CA VAL A 84 17.85 18.28 5.34
C VAL A 84 17.90 19.16 6.59
N LYS A 85 19.03 19.85 6.77
CA LYS A 85 19.26 20.75 7.91
C LYS A 85 18.58 22.11 7.69
N ASN A 86 17.25 22.13 7.75
CA ASN A 86 16.47 23.36 7.71
C ASN A 86 15.31 23.28 8.71
N ASP A 87 15.47 24.00 9.83
CA ASP A 87 14.52 24.01 10.95
C ASP A 87 13.16 24.65 10.62
N GLN A 88 13.05 25.30 9.47
CA GLN A 88 11.78 25.86 8.98
C GLN A 88 10.91 24.79 8.30
N LEU A 89 11.50 23.69 7.81
CA LEU A 89 10.74 22.59 7.23
C LEU A 89 10.08 21.80 8.35
N LYS A 90 8.75 21.64 8.26
CA LYS A 90 7.97 20.96 9.29
C LYS A 90 7.16 19.84 8.67
N ARG A 91 6.98 18.77 9.44
CA ARG A 91 6.01 17.72 9.14
C ARG A 91 4.63 18.36 9.01
N THR A 92 3.95 18.14 7.90
CA THR A 92 2.56 18.58 7.72
C THR A 92 1.68 17.39 7.44
N VAL A 93 0.45 17.40 7.94
CA VAL A 93 -0.56 16.39 7.67
C VAL A 93 -1.86 17.09 7.34
N LYS A 94 -2.45 16.77 6.18
CA LYS A 94 -3.72 17.33 5.72
C LYS A 94 -4.69 16.22 5.35
N LYS A 95 -5.96 16.38 5.72
CA LYS A 95 -7.05 15.54 5.22
C LYS A 95 -7.34 15.94 3.77
N ILE A 96 -7.55 14.96 2.89
CA ILE A 96 -7.90 15.15 1.49
C ILE A 96 -9.28 14.56 1.25
N GLU A 97 -10.12 15.31 0.53
CA GLU A 97 -11.39 14.79 0.04
C GLU A 97 -11.13 13.83 -1.13
N PRO A 98 -11.52 12.55 -1.05
CA PRO A 98 -11.26 11.61 -2.11
C PRO A 98 -12.06 11.96 -3.37
N ALA A 99 -11.37 12.06 -4.52
CA ALA A 99 -12.06 12.02 -5.80
C ALA A 99 -12.86 10.70 -5.90
N PRO A 100 -14.11 10.70 -6.41
CA PRO A 100 -14.92 9.48 -6.48
C PRO A 100 -14.21 8.31 -7.17
N ALA A 101 -13.52 8.57 -8.28
CA ALA A 101 -12.77 7.55 -9.01
C ALA A 101 -11.63 6.92 -8.17
N LEU A 102 -10.96 7.70 -7.32
CA LEU A 102 -9.92 7.18 -6.44
C LEU A 102 -10.53 6.27 -5.36
N LYS A 103 -11.68 6.66 -4.80
CA LYS A 103 -12.39 5.82 -3.84
C LYS A 103 -12.71 4.45 -4.43
N ASP A 104 -13.27 4.41 -5.64
CA ASP A 104 -13.62 3.16 -6.31
C ASP A 104 -12.38 2.30 -6.59
N LYS A 105 -11.26 2.91 -7.02
CA LYS A 105 -9.99 2.21 -7.20
C LYS A 105 -9.50 1.55 -5.91
N ILE A 106 -9.49 2.29 -4.79
CA ILE A 106 -9.03 1.78 -3.49
C ILE A 106 -9.93 0.63 -3.01
N ILE A 107 -11.25 0.81 -3.07
CA ILE A 107 -12.20 -0.21 -2.63
C ILE A 107 -12.11 -1.47 -3.51
N THR A 108 -11.94 -1.29 -4.83
CA THR A 108 -11.72 -2.41 -5.75
C THR A 108 -10.43 -3.15 -5.41
N LEU A 109 -9.34 -2.42 -5.18
CA LEU A 109 -8.05 -3.01 -4.87
C LEU A 109 -8.07 -3.84 -3.59
N ILE A 110 -8.64 -3.34 -2.49
CA ILE A 110 -8.66 -4.09 -1.23
C ILE A 110 -9.46 -5.39 -1.31
N ASN A 111 -10.43 -5.45 -2.23
CA ASN A 111 -11.26 -6.64 -2.51
C ASN A 111 -10.70 -7.49 -3.66
N SER A 112 -9.59 -7.08 -4.28
CA SER A 112 -9.07 -7.74 -5.47
C SER A 112 -8.18 -8.94 -5.13
N GLU A 113 -8.17 -9.92 -6.03
CA GLU A 113 -7.17 -10.99 -6.01
C GLU A 113 -5.75 -10.43 -6.09
N LEU A 114 -5.56 -9.30 -6.79
CA LEU A 114 -4.26 -8.67 -6.96
C LEU A 114 -3.58 -8.36 -5.62
N LEU A 115 -4.30 -7.73 -4.68
CA LEU A 115 -3.78 -7.48 -3.34
C LEU A 115 -3.55 -8.78 -2.57
N SER A 116 -4.50 -9.72 -2.64
CA SER A 116 -4.39 -11.00 -1.94
C SER A 116 -3.16 -11.81 -2.38
N GLU A 117 -2.79 -11.74 -3.67
CA GLU A 117 -1.58 -12.37 -4.20
C GLU A 117 -0.30 -11.70 -3.70
N LEU A 118 -0.28 -10.37 -3.56
CA LEU A 118 0.85 -9.67 -2.95
C LEU A 118 1.03 -10.07 -1.48
N LEU A 119 -0.08 -10.21 -0.73
CA LEU A 119 -0.08 -10.59 0.69
C LEU A 119 0.46 -11.99 0.98
N LYS A 120 0.64 -12.84 -0.04
CA LYS A 120 1.36 -14.12 0.07
C LYS A 120 2.86 -13.93 0.31
N TYR A 121 3.41 -12.79 -0.10
CA TYR A 121 4.83 -12.47 0.05
C TYR A 121 5.11 -11.65 1.31
N LYS A 122 6.35 -11.73 1.77
CA LYS A 122 6.99 -10.85 2.76
C LYS A 122 8.07 -9.99 2.08
N GLN A 123 8.57 -8.98 2.79
CA GLN A 123 9.63 -8.12 2.27
C GLN A 123 10.89 -8.90 1.84
N GLU A 124 11.27 -9.92 2.61
CA GLU A 124 12.43 -10.75 2.30
C GLU A 124 12.28 -11.55 1.00
N ASP A 125 11.04 -11.84 0.56
CA ASP A 125 10.79 -12.66 -0.63
C ASP A 125 11.14 -11.94 -1.94
N PHE A 126 11.30 -10.61 -1.90
CA PHE A 126 11.74 -9.82 -3.05
C PHE A 126 13.19 -10.13 -3.45
N ARG A 127 13.97 -10.77 -2.55
CA ARG A 127 15.35 -11.16 -2.78
C ARG A 127 15.56 -12.67 -2.67
N ILE A 128 15.97 -13.28 -3.78
CA ILE A 128 16.42 -14.66 -3.86
C ILE A 128 17.84 -14.75 -3.28
N ARG A 129 18.04 -15.67 -2.34
CA ARG A 129 19.36 -15.97 -1.79
C ARG A 129 20.12 -16.89 -2.73
N ILE A 130 21.20 -16.39 -3.32
CA ILE A 130 22.12 -17.14 -4.17
C ILE A 130 23.47 -17.16 -3.43
N PRO A 131 23.89 -18.30 -2.85
CA PRO A 131 25.09 -18.38 -2.01
C PRO A 131 26.36 -17.82 -2.68
N GLU A 132 26.52 -18.07 -3.97
CA GLU A 132 27.68 -17.65 -4.78
C GLU A 132 27.77 -16.12 -4.93
N LEU A 133 26.65 -15.41 -4.75
CA LEU A 133 26.53 -13.96 -4.91
C LEU A 133 26.26 -13.25 -3.58
N LYS A 134 26.54 -13.91 -2.44
CA LYS A 134 26.26 -13.37 -1.11
C LYS A 134 27.00 -12.06 -0.86
N ASP A 135 28.28 -12.01 -1.21
CA ASP A 135 29.16 -10.85 -0.98
C ASP A 135 29.31 -9.95 -2.21
N SER A 136 28.70 -10.33 -3.35
CA SER A 136 28.72 -9.51 -4.56
C SER A 136 27.78 -8.32 -4.41
N PRO A 137 28.17 -7.11 -4.85
CA PRO A 137 27.24 -5.98 -4.89
C PRO A 137 26.09 -6.24 -5.88
N PRO A 138 24.94 -5.54 -5.73
CA PRO A 138 23.88 -5.53 -6.75
C PRO A 138 24.45 -5.13 -8.12
N MET A 139 24.08 -5.89 -9.16
CA MET A 139 24.63 -5.66 -10.52
C MET A 139 24.01 -4.42 -11.19
N CYS A 140 22.79 -4.07 -10.81
CA CYS A 140 22.06 -2.95 -11.38
C CYS A 140 22.11 -1.79 -10.40
N ARG A 141 22.87 -0.76 -10.76
CA ARG A 141 22.94 0.49 -9.99
C ARG A 141 22.19 1.55 -10.77
N ILE A 142 21.23 2.16 -10.11
CA ILE A 142 20.52 3.33 -10.60
C ILE A 142 20.46 4.34 -9.45
N SER A 143 20.59 5.61 -9.78
CA SER A 143 20.39 6.74 -8.86
C SER A 143 19.15 7.53 -9.28
N ASP A 144 18.72 8.46 -8.43
CA ASP A 144 17.73 9.49 -8.77
C ASP A 144 16.34 8.96 -9.14
N GLN A 145 16.01 7.75 -8.70
CA GLN A 145 14.68 7.17 -8.82
C GLN A 145 13.93 7.18 -7.50
N ASN A 146 12.60 7.04 -7.62
CA ASN A 146 11.74 6.96 -6.45
C ASN A 146 11.75 5.57 -5.83
N GLU A 147 11.73 5.59 -4.51
CA GLU A 147 11.47 4.50 -3.61
C GLU A 147 9.99 4.48 -3.26
N PHE A 148 9.42 3.28 -3.23
CA PHE A 148 8.01 3.08 -2.90
C PHE A 148 7.89 2.13 -1.73
N LYS A 149 7.08 2.52 -0.75
CA LYS A 149 6.73 1.67 0.37
C LYS A 149 5.22 1.61 0.52
N LEU A 150 4.72 0.39 0.68
CA LEU A 150 3.32 0.09 0.89
C LEU A 150 3.18 -0.66 2.20
N THR A 151 2.35 -0.16 3.11
CA THR A 151 2.04 -0.86 4.36
C THR A 151 0.53 -1.00 4.50
N LEU A 152 0.07 -2.22 4.76
CA LEU A 152 -1.32 -2.50 5.12
C LEU A 152 -1.40 -2.86 6.59
N ILE A 153 -2.39 -2.30 7.27
CA ILE A 153 -2.63 -2.49 8.69
C ILE A 153 -4.11 -2.83 8.90
N GLN A 154 -4.38 -3.87 9.67
CA GLN A 154 -5.72 -4.27 10.09
C GLN A 154 -5.58 -5.18 11.31
N ASN A 155 -6.45 -5.02 12.32
CA ASN A 155 -6.55 -5.92 13.48
C ASN A 155 -5.19 -6.22 14.15
N ASP A 156 -4.41 -5.16 14.45
CA ASP A 156 -3.10 -5.24 15.10
C ASP A 156 -2.03 -6.04 14.33
N ARG A 157 -2.29 -6.32 13.06
CA ARG A 157 -1.35 -6.96 12.13
C ARG A 157 -1.00 -6.02 10.99
N GLN A 158 0.16 -6.26 10.39
CA GLN A 158 0.65 -5.52 9.23
C GLN A 158 1.42 -6.36 8.23
N SER A 159 1.38 -5.94 6.97
CA SER A 159 2.33 -6.35 5.92
C SER A 159 2.91 -5.08 5.30
N SER A 160 4.24 -5.01 5.20
CA SER A 160 4.96 -3.87 4.64
C SER A 160 5.90 -4.32 3.54
N TYR A 161 5.88 -3.60 2.43
CA TYR A 161 6.63 -3.86 1.22
C TYR A 161 7.35 -2.59 0.83
N HIS A 162 8.62 -2.71 0.47
CA HIS A 162 9.49 -1.59 0.24
C HIS A 162 10.45 -1.93 -0.89
N TYR A 163 10.46 -1.11 -1.95
CA TYR A 163 11.33 -1.34 -3.09
C TYR A 163 11.77 -0.03 -3.76
N TYR A 164 13.07 0.08 -4.01
CA TYR A 164 13.68 1.20 -4.74
C TYR A 164 13.58 0.98 -6.26
N ALA A 165 13.06 1.96 -7.01
CA ALA A 165 12.95 1.92 -8.47
C ALA A 165 12.34 0.62 -9.05
N PRO A 166 11.19 0.13 -8.54
CA PRO A 166 10.71 -1.23 -8.80
C PRO A 166 10.55 -1.57 -10.28
N ARG A 167 10.01 -0.65 -11.10
CA ARG A 167 9.87 -0.84 -12.55
C ARG A 167 11.20 -1.02 -13.26
N TYR A 168 12.18 -0.17 -12.95
CA TYR A 168 13.52 -0.29 -13.55
C TYR A 168 14.14 -1.64 -13.22
N TYR A 169 14.09 -2.05 -11.95
CA TYR A 169 14.60 -3.36 -11.54
C TYR A 169 13.82 -4.51 -12.14
N TYR A 170 12.53 -4.37 -12.44
CA TYR A 170 11.75 -5.41 -13.10
C TYR A 170 12.08 -5.54 -14.60
N GLU A 171 12.22 -4.42 -15.30
CA GLU A 171 12.36 -4.40 -16.77
C GLU A 171 13.81 -4.50 -17.24
N ASN A 172 14.73 -3.83 -16.56
CA ASN A 172 16.08 -3.57 -17.07
C ASN A 172 17.18 -4.31 -16.32
N CYS A 173 16.91 -4.77 -15.09
CA CYS A 173 17.92 -5.41 -14.28
C CYS A 173 18.00 -6.94 -14.51
N SER A 174 19.21 -7.43 -14.82
CA SER A 174 19.51 -8.85 -15.01
C SER A 174 19.95 -9.59 -13.73
N ASP A 175 19.93 -8.93 -12.58
CA ASP A 175 20.33 -9.53 -11.30
C ASP A 175 19.39 -10.67 -10.90
N LYS A 176 19.92 -11.89 -10.92
CA LYS A 176 19.18 -13.13 -10.61
C LYS A 176 18.71 -13.19 -9.15
N ARG A 177 19.22 -12.33 -8.27
CA ARG A 177 18.76 -12.24 -6.88
C ARG A 177 17.43 -11.52 -6.75
N ILE A 178 16.89 -10.92 -7.80
CA ILE A 178 15.59 -10.25 -7.76
C ILE A 178 14.49 -11.28 -8.03
N ASN A 179 13.56 -11.41 -7.10
CA ASN A 179 12.36 -12.21 -7.32
C ASN A 179 11.37 -11.41 -8.18
N LYS A 180 11.49 -11.56 -9.51
CA LYS A 180 10.65 -10.87 -10.49
C LYS A 180 9.14 -11.16 -10.29
N PRO A 181 8.69 -12.40 -10.01
CA PRO A 181 7.29 -12.67 -9.66
C PRO A 181 6.76 -11.82 -8.49
N ALA A 182 7.48 -11.77 -7.37
CA ALA A 182 7.07 -10.96 -6.21
C ALA A 182 7.07 -9.46 -6.55
N LEU A 183 8.13 -8.99 -7.23
CA LEU A 183 8.27 -7.60 -7.66
C LEU A 183 7.15 -7.17 -8.62
N LYS A 184 6.71 -8.05 -9.52
CA LYS A 184 5.60 -7.77 -10.44
C LYS A 184 4.30 -7.54 -9.68
N LYS A 185 3.98 -8.38 -8.69
CA LYS A 185 2.77 -8.22 -7.87
C LYS A 185 2.78 -6.89 -7.12
N PHE A 186 3.95 -6.46 -6.62
CA PHE A 186 4.09 -5.16 -5.99
C PHE A 186 3.85 -4.01 -6.98
N ILE A 187 4.46 -4.05 -8.17
CA ILE A 187 4.25 -3.04 -9.22
C ILE A 187 2.79 -2.95 -9.62
N ASP A 188 2.13 -4.09 -9.83
CA ASP A 188 0.73 -4.14 -10.23
C ASP A 188 -0.18 -3.50 -9.19
N VAL A 189 0.07 -3.75 -7.91
CA VAL A 189 -0.62 -3.07 -6.82
C VAL A 189 -0.34 -1.57 -6.83
N LEU A 190 0.92 -1.14 -7.01
CA LEU A 190 1.28 0.29 -7.12
C LEU A 190 0.55 1.00 -8.27
N ASP A 191 0.39 0.33 -9.40
CA ASP A 191 -0.27 0.87 -10.58
C ASP A 191 -1.77 1.03 -10.40
N ALA A 192 -2.40 0.15 -9.63
CA ALA A 192 -3.82 0.27 -9.30
C ALA A 192 -4.16 1.53 -8.49
N PHE A 193 -3.17 2.15 -7.83
CA PHE A 193 -3.34 3.40 -7.08
C PHE A 193 -3.21 4.67 -7.93
N ARG A 194 -2.59 4.58 -9.11
CA ARG A 194 -2.31 5.72 -10.00
C ARG A 194 -3.49 5.92 -10.96
#